data_AF-A0A5Z6CE06-F1
#
_entry.id   AF-A0A5Z6CE06-F1
#
_cell.length_a   1.000
_cell.length_b   1.000
_cell.length_c   1.000
_cell.angle_alpha   90.00
_cell.angle_beta   90.00
_cell.angle_gamma   90.00
#
_symmetry.space_group_name_H-M   'P 1'
#
loop_
_entity.id
_entity.type
_entity.pdbx_description
1 polymer ?
#
loop_
_entity_poly.entity_id
_entity_poly.type
_entity_poly.pdbx_seq_one_letter_code
_entity_poly.pdbx_strand_id
1 'polypeptide(L)'
;MKNVRMQFDLPEDRLDELDSLMKKCGISTKKELFNYALTMLEWAVDESESGHEIAAIDRDSKQFYALRMPILKRVNRTSTAN
;
A
#
# COMPACT_ATOMS: atom_id res chain seq x y z
N MET A 1 -18.58 12.98 12.65
CA MET A 1 -17.58 11.95 12.98
C MET A 1 -16.64 12.51 14.05
N LYS A 2 -16.16 11.66 14.97
CA LYS A 2 -15.23 12.05 16.04
C LYS A 2 -13.80 11.82 15.54
N ASN A 3 -12.95 12.83 15.60
CA ASN A 3 -11.52 12.69 15.26
C ASN A 3 -10.77 12.05 16.42
N VAL A 4 -9.85 11.13 16.10
CA VAL A 4 -8.93 10.50 17.06
C VAL A 4 -7.51 10.91 16.68
N ARG A 5 -6.66 11.20 17.67
CA ARG A 5 -5.24 11.53 17.46
C ARG A 5 -4.42 10.25 17.56
N MET A 6 -3.60 10.01 16.55
CA MET A 6 -2.60 8.94 16.49
C MET A 6 -1.22 9.60 16.41
N GLN A 7 -0.24 9.04 17.12
CA GLN A 7 1.16 9.49 17.11
C GLN A 7 2.05 8.30 16.74
N PHE A 8 3.09 8.58 15.96
CA PHE A 8 4.09 7.60 15.54
C PHE A 8 5.46 8.10 15.97
N ASP A 9 6.26 7.20 16.54
CA ASP A 9 7.69 7.42 16.70
C ASP A 9 8.37 6.83 15.47
N LEU A 10 9.00 7.70 14.68
CA LEU A 10 9.71 7.35 13.45
C LEU A 10 11.13 7.89 13.49
N PRO A 11 12.11 7.13 12.96
CA PRO A 11 13.43 7.67 12.67
C PRO A 11 13.36 8.93 11.79
N GLU A 12 14.31 9.85 11.98
CA GLU A 12 14.33 11.14 11.26
C GLU A 12 14.50 10.95 9.74
N ASP A 13 15.33 9.99 9.32
CA ASP A 13 15.52 9.61 7.91
C ASP A 13 14.21 9.13 7.26
N ARG A 14 13.39 8.39 8.00
CA ARG A 14 12.05 7.99 7.53
C ARG A 14 11.12 9.18 7.37
N LEU A 15 11.26 10.21 8.21
CA LEU A 15 10.46 11.42 8.08
C LEU A 15 10.81 12.18 6.78
N ASP A 16 12.10 12.27 6.45
CA ASP A 16 12.58 12.90 5.22
C ASP A 16 12.11 12.16 3.95
N GLU A 17 12.11 10.83 3.99
CA GLU A 17 11.54 10.00 2.92
C GLU A 17 10.05 10.28 2.70
N LEU A 18 9.27 10.37 3.79
CA LEU A 18 7.85 10.67 3.73
C LEU A 18 7.60 12.08 3.16
N ASP A 19 8.35 13.08 3.60
CA ASP A 19 8.22 14.45 3.12
C ASP A 19 8.62 14.56 1.63
N SER A 20 9.60 13.78 1.19
CA SER A 20 10.00 13.67 -0.22
C SER A 20 8.90 13.03 -1.08
N LEU A 21 8.27 11.96 -0.58
CA LEU A 21 7.15 11.32 -1.25
C LEU A 21 5.93 12.25 -1.33
N MET A 22 5.63 12.98 -0.26
CA MET A 22 4.56 13.98 -0.24
C MET A 22 4.77 15.05 -1.31
N LYS A 23 5.99 15.60 -1.42
CA LYS A 23 6.34 16.57 -2.46
C LYS A 23 6.16 15.99 -3.87
N LYS A 24 6.63 14.77 -4.11
CA LYS A 24 6.50 14.09 -5.40
C LYS A 24 5.04 13.88 -5.81
N CYS A 25 4.17 13.60 -4.85
CA CYS A 25 2.75 13.32 -5.08
C CYS A 25 1.85 14.57 -4.93
N GLY A 26 2.38 15.74 -4.58
CA GLY A 26 1.60 16.95 -4.34
C GLY A 26 0.70 16.87 -3.09
N ILE A 27 1.07 16.07 -2.10
CA ILE A 27 0.29 15.84 -0.87
C ILE A 27 0.64 16.91 0.16
N SER A 28 -0.37 17.52 0.77
CA SER A 28 -0.18 18.67 1.67
C SER A 28 -0.07 18.27 3.13
N THR A 29 -0.63 17.12 3.53
CA THR A 29 -0.60 16.68 4.93
C THR A 29 -0.19 15.23 5.10
N LYS A 30 0.48 14.92 6.22
CA LYS A 30 0.82 13.53 6.61
C LYS A 30 -0.44 12.67 6.81
N LYS A 31 -1.56 13.27 7.20
CA LYS A 31 -2.87 12.61 7.28
C LYS A 31 -3.34 12.13 5.91
N GLU A 32 -3.24 12.97 4.88
CA GLU A 32 -3.60 12.59 3.51
C GLU A 32 -2.71 11.45 3.01
N LEU A 33 -1.39 11.56 3.22
CA LEU A 33 -0.45 10.48 2.88
C LEU A 33 -0.86 9.15 3.54
N PHE A 34 -1.13 9.18 4.84
CA PHE A 34 -1.59 8.01 5.59
C PHE A 34 -2.89 7.45 5.00
N ASN A 35 -3.88 8.29 4.71
CA ASN A 35 -5.14 7.85 4.14
C ASN A 35 -4.94 7.19 2.76
N TYR A 36 -4.11 7.76 1.89
CA TYR A 36 -3.81 7.17 0.59
C TYR A 36 -3.08 5.82 0.72
N ALA A 37 -2.12 5.73 1.63
CA ALA A 37 -1.41 4.48 1.91
C ALA A 37 -2.36 3.40 2.44
N LEU A 38 -3.29 3.78 3.32
CA LEU A 38 -4.30 2.87 3.86
C LEU A 38 -5.24 2.37 2.76
N THR A 39 -5.81 3.26 1.95
CA THR A 39 -6.69 2.87 0.84
C THR A 39 -5.99 1.97 -0.17
N MET A 40 -4.72 2.24 -0.50
CA MET A 40 -3.94 1.35 -1.37
C MET A 40 -3.77 -0.04 -0.74
N LEU A 41 -3.46 -0.09 0.56
CA LEU A 41 -3.25 -1.36 1.25
C LEU A 41 -4.56 -2.16 1.39
N GLU A 42 -5.69 -1.51 1.68
CA GLU A 42 -7.01 -2.13 1.70
C GLU A 42 -7.33 -2.79 0.36
N TRP A 43 -7.22 -2.04 -0.74
CA TRP A 43 -7.40 -2.60 -2.08
C TRP A 43 -6.44 -3.77 -2.36
N ALA A 44 -5.18 -3.65 -1.95
CA ALA A 44 -4.19 -4.71 -2.15
C ALA A 44 -4.53 -6.01 -1.39
N VAL A 45 -5.13 -5.87 -0.21
CA VAL A 45 -5.65 -7.02 0.56
C VAL A 45 -6.83 -7.64 -0.18
N ASP A 46 -7.79 -6.84 -0.65
CA ASP A 46 -8.98 -7.33 -1.38
C ASP A 46 -8.60 -8.13 -2.65
N GLU A 47 -7.63 -7.63 -3.43
CA GLU A 47 -7.10 -8.34 -4.59
C GLU A 47 -6.43 -9.67 -4.20
N SER A 48 -5.66 -9.66 -3.11
CA SER A 48 -4.98 -10.85 -2.61
C SER A 48 -5.98 -11.90 -2.07
N GLU A 49 -7.05 -11.48 -1.39
CA GLU A 49 -8.15 -12.33 -0.93
C GLU A 49 -8.88 -12.98 -2.10
N SER A 50 -9.05 -12.23 -3.19
CA SER A 50 -9.65 -12.68 -4.45
C SER A 50 -8.73 -13.62 -5.25
N GLY A 51 -7.51 -13.89 -4.77
CA GLY A 51 -6.55 -14.78 -5.40
C GLY A 51 -5.71 -14.13 -6.50
N HIS A 52 -5.80 -12.82 -6.69
CA HIS A 52 -4.99 -12.08 -7.65
C HIS A 52 -3.58 -11.80 -7.10
N GLU A 53 -2.61 -11.66 -8.02
CA GLU A 53 -1.28 -11.19 -7.71
C GLU A 53 -1.11 -9.75 -8.16
N ILE A 54 -0.68 -8.88 -7.24
CA ILE A 54 -0.42 -7.48 -7.54
C ILE A 54 0.97 -7.38 -8.13
N ALA A 55 1.07 -6.92 -9.38
CA ALA A 55 2.33 -6.84 -10.09
C ALA A 55 2.39 -5.58 -10.98
N ALA A 56 3.59 -5.04 -11.14
CA ALA A 56 3.87 -4.13 -12.25
C ALA A 56 4.02 -4.94 -13.55
N ILE A 57 3.41 -4.48 -14.63
CA ILE A 57 3.44 -5.12 -15.94
C ILE A 57 4.22 -4.23 -16.90
N ASP A 58 5.33 -4.75 -17.43
CA ASP A 58 6.00 -4.16 -18.59
C ASP A 58 5.47 -4.86 -19.85
N ARG A 59 4.73 -4.11 -20.66
CA ARG A 59 4.08 -4.65 -21.86
C ARG A 59 5.04 -4.85 -23.02
N ASP A 60 6.10 -4.06 -23.09
CA ASP A 60 7.05 -4.11 -24.21
C ASP A 60 7.96 -5.33 -24.06
N SER A 61 8.44 -5.56 -22.83
CA SER A 61 9.29 -6.72 -22.51
C SER A 61 8.50 -7.98 -22.09
N LYS A 62 7.17 -7.87 -21.93
CA LYS A 62 6.27 -8.92 -21.41
C LYS A 62 6.71 -9.45 -20.04
N GLN A 63 7.26 -8.58 -19.20
CA GLN A 63 7.73 -8.92 -17.86
C GLN A 63 6.69 -8.57 -16.79
N PHE A 64 6.66 -9.39 -15.74
CA PHE A 64 5.79 -9.20 -14.57
C PHE A 64 6.64 -9.12 -13.31
N TYR A 65 6.49 -8.03 -12.56
CA TYR A 65 7.21 -7.80 -11.30
C TYR A 65 6.21 -7.78 -10.14
N ALA A 66 6.04 -8.93 -9.49
CA ALA A 66 5.12 -9.08 -8.36
C ALA A 66 5.57 -8.27 -7.14
N LEU A 67 4.62 -7.54 -6.55
CA LEU A 67 4.81 -6.79 -5.32
C LEU A 67 4.93 -7.76 -4.14
N ARG A 68 6.12 -7.82 -3.55
CA ARG A 68 6.40 -8.72 -2.41
C ARG A 68 6.16 -8.00 -1.08
N MET A 69 4.97 -8.19 -0.52
CA MET A 69 4.64 -7.70 0.82
C MET A 69 4.28 -8.87 1.73
N PRO A 70 5.01 -9.10 2.86
CA PRO A 70 4.74 -10.23 3.76
C PRO A 70 3.30 -10.27 4.29
N ILE A 71 2.68 -9.11 4.49
CA ILE A 71 1.31 -9.01 4.99
C ILE A 71 0.28 -9.58 4.00
N LEU A 72 0.54 -9.52 2.69
CA LEU A 72 -0.35 -10.06 1.66
C LEU A 72 -0.25 -11.59 1.54
N LYS A 73 0.86 -12.19 2.00
CA LYS A 73 1.03 -13.66 1.99
C LYS A 73 0.22 -14.39 3.06
N ARG A 74 -0.16 -13.68 4.13
CA ARG A 74 -0.90 -14.23 5.27
C ARG A 74 -2.41 -14.16 5.09
N VAL A 75 -2.85 -13.45 4.05
CA VAL A 75 -4.25 -13.36 3.66
C VAL A 75 -4.68 -14.74 3.18
N ASN A 76 -5.57 -15.40 3.93
CA ASN A 76 -6.07 -16.73 3.58
C ASN A 76 -6.76 -16.64 2.22
N ARG A 77 -6.18 -17.26 1.19
CA ARG A 77 -6.86 -17.43 -0.11
C ARG A 77 -8.17 -18.16 0.17
N THR A 78 -9.27 -17.44 0.14
CA THR A 78 -10.59 -18.04 0.24
C THR A 78 -10.78 -18.78 -1.08
N SER A 79 -10.44 -20.07 -1.10
CA SER A 79 -10.70 -20.90 -2.28
C SER A 79 -12.21 -21.03 -2.42
N THR A 80 -12.82 -20.19 -3.24
CA THR A 80 -14.09 -20.52 -3.89
C THR A 80 -13.79 -21.63 -4.89
N ALA A 81 -13.83 -22.87 -4.40
CA ALA A 81 -13.98 -24.05 -5.22
C ALA A 81 -15.40 -24.03 -5.80
N ASN A 82 -15.50 -23.89 -7.12
CA ASN A 82 -16.67 -24.30 -7.89
C ASN A 82 -16.51 -25.77 -8.28
#